data_AF-A0A4R9JPW0-F1
#
_entry.id   AF-A0A4R9JPW0-F1
#
_cell.length_a   1.000
_cell.length_b   1.000
_cell.length_c   1.000
_cell.angle_alpha   90.00
_cell.angle_beta   90.00
_cell.angle_gamma   90.00
#
_symmetry.space_group_name_H-M   'P 1'
#
loop_
_entity.id
_entity.type
_entity.pdbx_description
1 polymer ?
#
loop_
_entity_poly.entity_id
_entity_poly.type
_entity_poly.pdbx_seq_one_letter_code
_entity_poly.pdbx_strand_id
1 'polypeptide(L)'
;MESKKTTHLLLFFFTFLTLTYSDIFLNPEVPQTLENYKLYFFENWPYSVSLLFILLAHEMGHYLPARYYGVRATLPYFIPLPFGPIGTMGAVIKIKDQIPDKKVLFDIGIGGPAASLILSLIAWTIGISFSKVMEIPAHFDRSGFLFFGDSAFTYFSTQWILGPIDFATMDIQAHPLAKAGWVGLLITAINLLPFGQLDGGHVIYSMFGESYRKWIHILFGFFLIFALIHFTWLIWGFLIYYVLKVEHPFIKDAIHGIGNTRFVFGIIILVSFLIIFVPKPIIVGSEYDNPTLLDDLFRLIVKTVGISE
;
A
#
# COMPACT_ATOMS: atom_id res chain seq x y z
N MET A 1 9.79 29.36 2.21
CA MET A 1 11.13 28.79 2.46
C MET A 1 11.28 27.57 1.56
N GLU A 2 12.08 27.64 0.50
CA GLU A 2 12.44 26.44 -0.26
C GLU A 2 13.25 25.51 0.66
N SER A 3 12.78 24.27 0.81
CA SER A 3 13.57 23.22 1.46
C SER A 3 14.89 23.07 0.70
N LYS A 4 16.00 23.08 1.43
CA LYS A 4 17.33 22.89 0.84
C LYS A 4 17.38 21.47 0.26
N LYS A 5 17.99 21.29 -0.92
CA LYS A 5 18.20 19.96 -1.54
C LYS A 5 18.78 18.94 -0.56
N THR A 6 19.62 19.40 0.35
CA THR A 6 20.20 18.63 1.46
C THR A 6 19.14 17.95 2.33
N THR A 7 18.02 18.60 2.64
CA THR A 7 16.95 18.03 3.47
C THR A 7 16.32 16.82 2.80
N HIS A 8 16.06 16.88 1.50
CA HIS A 8 15.49 15.74 0.76
C HIS A 8 16.45 14.55 0.73
N LEU A 9 17.75 14.80 0.52
CA LEU A 9 18.76 13.75 0.53
C LEU A 9 18.94 13.12 1.91
N LEU A 10 18.94 13.94 2.98
CA LEU A 10 19.04 13.43 4.36
C LEU A 10 17.83 12.57 4.71
N LEU A 11 16.62 13.03 4.38
CA LEU A 11 15.40 12.26 4.64
C LEU A 11 15.40 10.93 3.86
N PHE A 12 15.76 10.95 2.58
CA PHE A 12 15.91 9.73 1.79
C PHE A 12 16.91 8.75 2.42
N PHE A 13 18.08 9.24 2.83
CA PHE A 13 19.11 8.43 3.47
C PHE A 13 18.64 7.85 4.81
N PHE A 14 17.98 8.67 5.66
CA PHE A 14 17.45 8.16 6.92
C PHE A 14 16.34 7.14 6.70
N THR A 15 15.45 7.34 5.72
CA THR A 15 14.43 6.35 5.39
C THR A 15 15.05 5.04 4.90
N PHE A 16 16.13 5.10 4.11
CA PHE A 16 16.88 3.90 3.74
C PHE A 16 17.41 3.15 4.97
N LEU A 17 17.99 3.87 5.94
CA LEU A 17 18.49 3.26 7.17
C LEU A 17 17.37 2.68 8.04
N THR A 18 16.24 3.38 8.19
CA THR A 18 15.12 2.87 9.01
C THR A 18 14.46 1.65 8.38
N LEU A 19 14.38 1.58 7.05
CA LEU A 19 13.91 0.39 6.34
C LEU A 19 14.88 -0.78 6.46
N THR A 20 16.18 -0.52 6.37
CA THR A 20 17.20 -1.59 6.41
C THR A 20 17.31 -2.21 7.80
N TYR A 21 17.14 -1.40 8.84
CA TYR A 21 17.36 -1.78 10.24
C TYR A 21 16.09 -1.86 11.09
N SER A 22 14.90 -1.85 10.48
CA SER A 22 13.61 -1.92 11.22
C SER A 22 13.56 -3.11 12.17
N ASP A 23 14.06 -4.27 11.74
CA ASP A 23 14.01 -5.50 12.53
C ASP A 23 14.87 -5.41 13.80
N ILE A 24 16.03 -4.75 13.72
CA ILE A 24 16.90 -4.50 14.89
C ILE A 24 16.22 -3.54 15.88
N PHE A 25 15.48 -2.55 15.38
CA PHE A 25 14.79 -1.59 16.25
C PHE A 25 13.52 -2.17 16.90
N LEU A 26 12.86 -3.11 16.22
CA LEU A 26 11.62 -3.73 16.68
C LEU A 26 11.84 -4.98 17.53
N ASN A 27 13.00 -5.64 17.42
CA ASN A 27 13.33 -6.83 18.19
C ASN A 27 14.45 -6.55 19.23
N PRO A 28 14.10 -6.32 20.51
CA PRO A 28 15.07 -6.07 21.58
C PRO A 28 15.99 -7.25 21.88
N GLU A 29 15.64 -8.46 21.42
CA GLU A 29 16.42 -9.67 21.65
C GLU A 29 17.65 -9.76 20.73
N VAL A 30 17.68 -8.97 19.65
CA VAL A 30 18.80 -8.94 18.70
C VAL A 30 19.97 -8.13 19.31
N PRO A 31 21.14 -8.75 19.56
CA PRO A 31 22.29 -8.03 20.09
C PRO A 31 22.75 -6.92 19.13
N GLN A 32 23.01 -5.71 19.63
CA GLN A 32 23.47 -4.59 18.82
C GLN A 32 24.99 -4.65 18.55
N THR A 33 25.44 -5.73 17.92
CA THR A 33 26.84 -5.95 17.52
C THR A 33 27.08 -5.48 16.08
N LEU A 34 28.33 -5.13 15.75
CA LEU A 34 28.70 -4.75 14.39
C LEU A 34 28.44 -5.88 13.37
N GLU A 35 28.55 -7.14 13.80
CA GLU A 35 28.27 -8.30 12.94
C GLU A 35 26.79 -8.39 12.57
N ASN A 36 25.89 -8.18 13.54
CA ASN A 36 24.46 -8.14 13.26
C ASN A 36 24.09 -6.98 12.34
N TYR A 37 24.62 -5.78 12.56
CA TYR A 37 24.40 -4.66 11.63
C TYR A 37 24.87 -4.96 10.20
N LYS A 38 25.95 -5.73 10.01
CA LYS A 38 26.38 -6.16 8.68
C LYS A 38 25.44 -7.21 8.09
N LEU A 39 25.04 -8.21 8.87
CA LEU A 39 24.14 -9.26 8.43
C LEU A 39 22.80 -8.70 7.95
N TYR A 40 22.10 -7.96 8.82
CA TYR A 40 20.81 -7.34 8.49
C TYR A 40 20.92 -6.35 7.34
N PHE A 41 22.05 -5.65 7.19
CA PHE A 41 22.25 -4.79 6.02
C PHE A 41 22.17 -5.61 4.73
N PHE A 42 22.92 -6.71 4.62
CA PHE A 42 22.95 -7.54 3.41
C PHE A 42 21.63 -8.26 3.14
N GLU A 43 20.86 -8.58 4.18
CA GLU A 43 19.53 -9.19 4.06
C GLU A 43 18.45 -8.19 3.63
N ASN A 44 18.46 -6.97 4.18
CA ASN A 44 17.34 -6.02 4.07
C ASN A 44 17.57 -4.87 3.09
N TRP A 45 18.80 -4.62 2.61
CA TRP A 45 19.02 -3.58 1.61
C TRP A 45 18.23 -3.79 0.30
N PRO A 46 18.00 -5.03 -0.22
CA PRO A 46 17.24 -5.20 -1.45
C PRO A 46 15.77 -4.81 -1.24
N TYR A 47 15.19 -5.13 -0.08
CA TYR A 47 13.87 -4.68 0.32
C TYR A 47 13.80 -3.15 0.36
N SER A 48 14.75 -2.52 1.05
CA SER A 48 14.79 -1.07 1.26
C SER A 48 14.91 -0.31 -0.06
N VAL A 49 15.81 -0.71 -0.95
CA VAL A 49 15.96 -0.11 -2.27
C VAL A 49 14.71 -0.29 -3.13
N SER A 50 14.14 -1.50 -3.13
CA SER A 50 12.93 -1.80 -3.92
C SER A 50 11.74 -0.96 -3.46
N LEU A 51 11.52 -0.87 -2.15
CA LEU A 51 10.42 -0.09 -1.59
C LEU A 51 10.63 1.42 -1.81
N LEU A 52 11.84 1.93 -1.60
CA LEU A 52 12.15 3.34 -1.89
C LEU A 52 11.91 3.69 -3.36
N PHE A 53 12.21 2.78 -4.28
CA PHE A 53 11.93 2.98 -5.69
C PHE A 53 10.43 3.03 -5.98
N ILE A 54 9.62 2.16 -5.37
CA ILE A 54 8.15 2.19 -5.48
C ILE A 54 7.59 3.50 -4.93
N LEU A 55 8.03 3.92 -3.74
CA LEU A 55 7.60 5.18 -3.12
C LEU A 55 8.02 6.40 -3.95
N LEU A 56 9.24 6.39 -4.48
CA LEU A 56 9.71 7.44 -5.36
C LEU A 56 8.84 7.52 -6.62
N ALA A 57 8.53 6.38 -7.23
CA ALA A 57 7.69 6.33 -8.42
C ALA A 57 6.27 6.83 -8.14
N HIS A 58 5.69 6.52 -6.98
CA HIS A 58 4.42 7.07 -6.52
C HIS A 58 4.45 8.61 -6.52
N GLU A 59 5.40 9.20 -5.81
CA GLU A 59 5.51 10.65 -5.70
C GLU A 59 5.85 11.32 -7.04
N MET A 60 6.67 10.66 -7.86
CA MET A 60 6.97 11.12 -9.22
C MET A 60 5.73 11.03 -10.13
N GLY A 61 4.84 10.07 -9.89
CA GLY A 61 3.55 9.93 -10.55
C GLY A 61 2.61 11.10 -10.26
N HIS A 62 2.72 11.76 -9.11
CA HIS A 62 2.03 13.03 -8.86
C HIS A 62 2.79 14.24 -9.41
N TYR A 63 4.12 14.26 -9.21
CA TYR A 63 4.98 15.39 -9.55
C TYR A 63 5.02 15.66 -11.06
N LEU A 64 5.08 14.62 -11.90
CA LEU A 64 5.17 14.78 -13.35
C LEU A 64 3.90 15.40 -13.97
N PRO A 65 2.68 14.94 -13.68
CA PRO A 65 1.45 15.62 -14.09
C PRO A 65 1.35 17.04 -13.51
N ALA A 66 1.69 17.24 -12.24
CA ALA A 66 1.66 18.57 -11.64
C ALA A 66 2.56 19.54 -12.42
N ARG A 67 3.79 19.11 -12.76
CA ARG A 67 4.72 19.89 -13.58
C ARG A 67 4.22 20.11 -15.00
N TYR A 68 3.61 19.11 -15.63
CA TYR A 68 3.01 19.22 -16.96
C TYR A 68 1.92 20.30 -17.01
N TYR A 69 1.09 20.37 -15.97
CA TYR A 69 0.03 21.38 -15.82
C TYR A 69 0.49 22.71 -15.21
N GLY A 70 1.79 22.89 -14.99
CA GLY A 70 2.33 24.13 -14.41
C GLY A 70 1.99 24.35 -12.93
N VAL A 71 1.53 23.32 -12.22
CA VAL A 71 1.27 23.34 -10.78
C VAL A 71 2.58 23.07 -10.04
N ARG A 72 3.08 24.05 -9.28
CA ARG A 72 4.35 23.87 -8.54
C ARG A 72 4.15 22.87 -7.40
N ALA A 73 5.03 21.87 -7.36
CA ALA A 73 5.15 20.90 -6.29
C ALA A 73 6.59 20.85 -5.74
N THR A 74 6.77 20.39 -4.51
CA THR A 74 8.11 20.07 -3.99
C THR A 74 8.63 18.77 -4.57
N LEU A 75 9.93 18.52 -4.40
CA LEU A 75 10.46 17.16 -4.48
C LEU A 75 9.88 16.29 -3.34
N PRO A 76 9.93 14.96 -3.47
CA PRO A 76 9.46 14.04 -2.44
C PRO A 76 10.18 14.24 -1.11
N TYR A 77 9.42 14.27 -0.01
CA TYR A 77 9.94 14.15 1.35
C TYR A 77 9.68 12.72 1.83
N PHE A 78 10.73 11.93 1.96
CA PHE A 78 10.62 10.61 2.60
C PHE A 78 10.49 10.79 4.12
N ILE A 79 9.66 9.98 4.76
CA ILE A 79 9.34 10.11 6.18
C ILE A 79 9.84 8.86 6.92
N PRO A 80 11.07 8.88 7.47
CA PRO A 80 11.61 7.73 8.20
C PRO A 80 10.79 7.46 9.47
N LEU A 81 10.55 6.18 9.76
CA LEU A 81 9.86 5.75 10.98
C LEU A 81 10.56 4.52 11.58
N PRO A 82 11.59 4.70 12.44
CA PRO A 82 12.42 3.58 12.92
C PRO A 82 11.66 2.54 13.74
N PHE A 83 10.59 2.95 14.44
CA PHE A 83 9.80 2.08 15.32
C PHE A 83 8.46 1.64 14.69
N GLY A 84 8.32 1.76 13.37
CA GLY A 84 7.11 1.34 12.66
C GLY A 84 7.27 -0.05 12.05
N PRO A 85 6.18 -0.84 11.90
CA PRO A 85 6.24 -2.21 11.38
C PRO A 85 6.81 -2.32 9.95
N ILE A 86 6.77 -1.22 9.18
CA ILE A 86 7.27 -1.14 7.80
C ILE A 86 8.65 -0.43 7.73
N GLY A 87 9.00 0.37 8.75
CA GLY A 87 10.22 1.20 8.78
C GLY A 87 10.10 2.60 8.12
N THR A 88 8.92 2.98 7.61
CA THR A 88 8.65 4.30 7.01
C THR A 88 7.16 4.68 7.13
N MET A 89 6.85 5.98 7.11
CA MET A 89 5.48 6.48 6.86
C MET A 89 5.21 6.75 5.37
N GLY A 90 6.16 6.44 4.50
CA GLY A 90 6.08 6.67 3.06
C GLY A 90 6.87 7.90 2.63
N ALA A 91 6.40 8.52 1.55
CA ALA A 91 6.91 9.79 1.07
C ALA A 91 5.71 10.72 0.78
N VAL A 92 5.96 12.02 0.70
CA VAL A 92 4.94 13.00 0.33
C VAL A 92 5.54 14.13 -0.50
N ILE A 93 4.82 14.58 -1.52
CA ILE A 93 5.04 15.88 -2.15
C ILE A 93 4.08 16.92 -1.57
N LYS A 94 4.53 18.19 -1.60
CA LYS A 94 3.68 19.33 -1.24
C LYS A 94 3.33 20.12 -2.49
N ILE A 95 2.06 20.11 -2.87
CA ILE A 95 1.50 21.02 -3.87
C ILE A 95 1.50 22.44 -3.29
N LYS A 96 2.11 23.39 -4.00
CA LYS A 96 2.28 24.79 -3.56
C LYS A 96 1.26 25.74 -4.17
N ASP A 97 0.73 25.39 -5.34
CA ASP A 97 -0.25 26.20 -6.06
C ASP A 97 -1.66 25.63 -5.91
N GLN A 98 -2.67 26.45 -6.18
CA GLN A 98 -4.05 25.95 -6.23
C GLN A 98 -4.23 25.08 -7.48
N ILE A 99 -4.86 23.92 -7.32
CA ILE A 99 -5.18 23.04 -8.44
C ILE A 99 -6.28 23.72 -9.28
N PRO A 100 -6.05 23.93 -10.60
CA PRO A 100 -6.94 24.76 -11.42
C PRO A 100 -8.37 24.23 -11.53
N ASP A 101 -8.51 22.93 -11.78
CA ASP A 101 -9.79 22.25 -12.00
C ASP A 101 -9.71 20.75 -11.68
N LYS A 102 -10.88 20.09 -11.68
CA LYS A 102 -11.01 18.65 -11.42
C LYS A 102 -10.32 17.75 -12.45
N LYS A 103 -10.05 18.20 -13.68
CA LYS A 103 -9.30 17.41 -14.66
C LYS A 103 -7.83 17.33 -14.27
N VAL A 104 -7.25 18.46 -13.85
CA VAL A 104 -5.87 18.49 -13.33
C VAL A 104 -5.78 17.72 -12.01
N LEU A 105 -6.78 17.85 -11.14
CA LEU A 105 -6.88 17.07 -9.90
C LEU A 105 -6.87 15.57 -10.18
N PHE A 106 -7.65 15.10 -11.15
CA PHE A 106 -7.70 13.70 -11.56
C PHE A 106 -6.33 13.21 -12.03
N ASP A 107 -5.70 13.92 -12.96
CA ASP A 107 -4.44 13.48 -13.57
C ASP A 107 -3.28 13.44 -12.55
N ILE A 108 -3.25 14.39 -11.62
CA ILE A 108 -2.30 14.36 -10.50
C ILE A 108 -2.66 13.20 -9.56
N GLY A 109 -3.92 13.09 -9.13
CA GLY A 109 -4.36 12.11 -8.14
C GLY A 109 -4.21 10.66 -8.59
N ILE A 110 -4.47 10.34 -9.87
CA ILE A 110 -4.33 8.97 -10.38
C ILE A 110 -2.86 8.58 -10.65
N GLY A 111 -2.00 9.56 -10.94
CA GLY A 111 -0.66 9.31 -11.44
C GLY A 111 0.22 8.56 -10.45
N GLY A 112 0.18 8.94 -9.16
CA GLY A 112 0.95 8.27 -8.11
C GLY A 112 0.53 6.83 -7.89
N PRO A 113 -0.74 6.54 -7.56
CA PRO A 113 -1.24 5.18 -7.41
C PRO A 113 -1.02 4.31 -8.64
N ALA A 114 -1.19 4.83 -9.85
CA ALA A 114 -0.95 4.05 -11.06
C ALA A 114 0.52 3.63 -11.20
N ALA A 115 1.46 4.55 -10.94
CA ALA A 115 2.88 4.27 -11.01
C ALA A 115 3.32 3.26 -9.93
N SER A 116 2.88 3.45 -8.69
CA SER A 116 3.22 2.53 -7.58
C SER A 116 2.54 1.18 -7.74
N LEU A 117 1.30 1.12 -8.22
CA LEU A 117 0.60 -0.13 -8.50
C LEU A 117 1.38 -1.00 -9.47
N ILE A 118 1.73 -0.45 -10.64
CA ILE A 118 2.45 -1.20 -11.68
C ILE A 118 3.76 -1.78 -11.13
N LEU A 119 4.57 -0.96 -10.45
CA LEU A 119 5.83 -1.41 -9.90
C LEU A 119 5.66 -2.41 -8.75
N SER A 120 4.64 -2.24 -7.91
CA SER A 120 4.37 -3.15 -6.80
C SER A 120 3.88 -4.51 -7.28
N LEU A 121 3.05 -4.55 -8.33
CA LEU A 121 2.62 -5.79 -8.98
C LEU A 121 3.81 -6.55 -9.58
N ILE A 122 4.72 -5.84 -10.25
CA ILE A 122 5.95 -6.42 -10.82
C ILE A 122 6.85 -6.97 -9.70
N ALA A 123 7.13 -6.15 -8.68
CA ALA A 123 7.97 -6.53 -7.55
C ALA A 123 7.39 -7.73 -6.79
N TRP A 124 6.08 -7.74 -6.53
CA TRP A 124 5.40 -8.87 -5.91
C TRP A 124 5.52 -10.14 -6.76
N THR A 125 5.16 -10.08 -8.04
CA THR A 125 5.12 -11.25 -8.92
C THR A 125 6.52 -11.87 -9.09
N ILE A 126 7.53 -11.05 -9.36
CA ILE A 126 8.93 -11.52 -9.46
C ILE A 126 9.41 -12.01 -8.11
N GLY A 127 9.14 -11.26 -7.04
CA GLY A 127 9.57 -11.61 -5.69
C GLY A 127 9.01 -12.95 -5.23
N ILE A 128 7.72 -13.19 -5.42
CA ILE A 128 7.06 -14.44 -5.06
C ILE A 128 7.65 -15.61 -5.83
N SER A 129 8.01 -15.43 -7.11
CA SER A 129 8.68 -16.48 -7.88
C SER A 129 10.06 -16.89 -7.34
N PHE A 130 10.69 -16.04 -6.52
CA PHE A 130 11.96 -16.32 -5.83
C PHE A 130 11.78 -16.69 -4.35
N SER A 131 10.55 -16.67 -3.84
CA SER A 131 10.24 -17.08 -2.47
C SER A 131 10.30 -18.60 -2.35
N LYS A 132 10.48 -19.09 -1.12
CA LYS A 132 10.52 -20.53 -0.82
C LYS A 132 9.37 -20.91 0.09
N VAL A 133 8.69 -22.01 -0.24
CA VAL A 133 7.72 -22.63 0.65
C VAL A 133 8.47 -23.47 1.69
N MET A 134 8.07 -23.33 2.94
CA MET A 134 8.63 -24.06 4.07
C MET A 134 7.51 -24.78 4.83
N GLU A 135 7.78 -25.98 5.30
CA GLU A 135 6.85 -26.71 6.17
C GLU A 135 6.99 -26.20 7.61
N ILE A 136 5.84 -25.99 8.26
CA ILE A 136 5.77 -25.62 9.66
C ILE A 136 5.64 -26.90 10.51
N PRO A 137 6.44 -27.05 11.58
CA PRO A 137 6.30 -28.16 12.51
C PRO A 137 4.88 -28.20 13.14
N ALA A 138 4.30 -29.39 13.28
CA ALA A 138 2.92 -29.61 13.75
C ALA A 138 2.57 -29.04 15.15
N HIS A 139 3.57 -28.58 15.92
CA HIS A 139 3.40 -27.98 17.25
C HIS A 139 4.08 -26.61 17.36
N PHE A 140 4.32 -25.93 16.24
CA PHE A 140 4.88 -24.60 16.25
C PHE A 140 3.87 -23.59 16.79
N ASP A 141 4.18 -22.99 17.93
CA ASP A 141 3.35 -21.94 18.51
C ASP A 141 3.53 -20.63 17.73
N ARG A 142 2.50 -20.24 16.97
CA ARG A 142 2.47 -19.01 16.19
C ARG A 142 2.14 -17.77 17.05
N SER A 143 1.71 -17.92 18.30
CA SER A 143 1.13 -16.84 19.11
C SER A 143 2.04 -15.62 19.32
N GLY A 144 3.36 -15.83 19.29
CA GLY A 144 4.36 -14.76 19.41
C GLY A 144 4.70 -14.01 18.11
N PHE A 145 4.16 -14.43 16.96
CA PHE A 145 4.51 -13.90 15.66
C PHE A 145 3.42 -13.00 15.07
N LEU A 146 3.86 -12.01 14.29
CA LEU A 146 3.00 -11.18 13.47
C LEU A 146 3.10 -11.64 12.03
N PHE A 147 1.95 -11.84 11.40
CA PHE A 147 1.83 -12.21 10.00
C PHE A 147 1.22 -11.06 9.21
N PHE A 148 1.62 -10.95 7.95
CA PHE A 148 1.01 -10.03 7.01
C PHE A 148 -0.15 -10.72 6.30
N GLY A 149 -1.31 -10.07 6.28
CA GLY A 149 -2.49 -10.64 5.61
C GLY A 149 -2.46 -10.47 4.10
N ASP A 150 -3.40 -11.13 3.44
CA ASP A 150 -3.50 -11.12 1.99
C ASP A 150 -4.63 -10.24 1.45
N SER A 151 -4.36 -9.66 0.30
CA SER A 151 -5.38 -9.17 -0.64
C SER A 151 -5.81 -10.31 -1.56
N ALA A 152 -6.90 -10.11 -2.31
CA ALA A 152 -7.28 -11.07 -3.35
C ALA A 152 -6.12 -11.29 -4.35
N PHE A 153 -5.45 -10.23 -4.78
CA PHE A 153 -4.32 -10.34 -5.70
C PHE A 153 -3.16 -11.16 -5.12
N THR A 154 -2.69 -10.82 -3.92
CA THR A 154 -1.52 -11.48 -3.30
C THR A 154 -1.81 -12.95 -3.02
N TYR A 155 -3.01 -13.27 -2.55
CA TYR A 155 -3.45 -14.64 -2.31
C TYR A 155 -3.44 -15.47 -3.60
N PHE A 156 -4.21 -15.05 -4.63
CA PHE A 156 -4.36 -15.85 -5.84
C PHE A 156 -3.07 -15.94 -6.65
N SER A 157 -2.27 -14.87 -6.71
CA SER A 157 -0.98 -14.91 -7.40
C SER A 157 0.03 -15.83 -6.69
N THR A 158 -0.01 -15.89 -5.35
CA THR A 158 0.83 -16.83 -4.58
C THR A 158 0.47 -18.27 -4.89
N GLN A 159 -0.81 -18.63 -4.78
CA GLN A 159 -1.31 -19.98 -5.08
C GLN A 159 -1.02 -20.38 -6.54
N TRP A 160 -1.07 -19.41 -7.47
CA TRP A 160 -0.76 -19.65 -8.87
C TRP A 160 0.73 -19.88 -9.14
N ILE A 161 1.61 -19.10 -8.51
CA ILE A 161 3.06 -19.11 -8.80
C ILE A 161 3.77 -20.22 -8.04
N LEU A 162 3.46 -20.41 -6.76
CA LEU A 162 4.13 -21.38 -5.90
C LEU A 162 3.39 -22.73 -5.83
N GLY A 163 2.18 -22.81 -6.38
CA GLY A 163 1.30 -23.96 -6.29
C GLY A 163 0.35 -23.88 -5.09
N PRO A 164 -0.53 -24.88 -4.91
CA PRO A 164 -1.47 -24.94 -3.80
C PRO A 164 -0.74 -24.96 -2.46
N ILE A 165 -0.89 -23.89 -1.67
CA ILE A 165 -0.30 -23.78 -0.34
C ILE A 165 -1.40 -23.88 0.71
N ASP A 166 -1.28 -24.88 1.58
CA ASP A 166 -2.00 -24.96 2.84
C ASP A 166 -1.29 -24.15 3.94
N PHE A 167 -1.78 -22.94 4.19
CA PHE A 167 -1.23 -22.04 5.23
C PHE A 167 -1.40 -22.60 6.67
N ALA A 168 -2.16 -23.68 6.86
CA ALA A 168 -2.18 -24.37 8.15
C ALA A 168 -0.85 -25.09 8.41
N THR A 169 -0.22 -25.68 7.38
CA THR A 169 0.95 -26.55 7.50
C THR A 169 2.22 -26.00 6.84
N MET A 170 2.08 -24.97 6.02
CA MET A 170 3.18 -24.34 5.28
C MET A 170 3.23 -22.83 5.51
N ASP A 171 4.41 -22.26 5.28
CA ASP A 171 4.66 -20.82 5.28
C ASP A 171 5.62 -20.44 4.15
N ILE A 172 5.67 -19.15 3.85
CA ILE A 172 6.45 -18.62 2.74
C ILE A 172 7.59 -17.79 3.30
N GLN A 173 8.81 -18.27 3.08
CA GLN A 173 10.00 -17.43 3.21
C GLN A 173 10.01 -16.42 2.05
N ALA A 174 9.38 -15.28 2.27
CA ALA A 174 9.21 -14.25 1.26
C ALA A 174 10.54 -13.61 0.86
N HIS A 175 10.82 -13.57 -0.44
CA HIS A 175 11.95 -12.83 -0.99
C HIS A 175 11.84 -11.32 -0.65
N PRO A 176 12.94 -10.60 -0.38
CA PRO A 176 12.90 -9.16 -0.05
C PRO A 176 12.11 -8.30 -1.06
N LEU A 177 12.19 -8.66 -2.34
CA LEU A 177 11.42 -8.00 -3.41
C LEU A 177 9.90 -8.24 -3.28
N ALA A 178 9.48 -9.43 -2.85
CA ALA A 178 8.08 -9.74 -2.59
C ALA A 178 7.55 -8.91 -1.42
N LYS A 179 8.32 -8.82 -0.33
CA LYS A 179 8.01 -7.98 0.82
C LYS A 179 7.82 -6.51 0.41
N ALA A 180 8.72 -5.99 -0.43
CA ALA A 180 8.63 -4.62 -0.94
C ALA A 180 7.38 -4.42 -1.84
N GLY A 181 7.08 -5.39 -2.70
CA GLY A 181 5.87 -5.39 -3.53
C GLY A 181 4.60 -5.39 -2.70
N TRP A 182 4.52 -6.24 -1.66
CA TRP A 182 3.37 -6.30 -0.75
C TRP A 182 3.14 -4.97 -0.04
N VAL A 183 4.21 -4.38 0.53
CA VAL A 183 4.13 -3.07 1.19
C VAL A 183 3.72 -1.98 0.20
N GLY A 184 4.25 -2.01 -1.03
CA GLY A 184 3.87 -1.09 -2.09
C GLY A 184 2.40 -1.19 -2.48
N LEU A 185 1.86 -2.41 -2.57
CA LEU A 185 0.42 -2.65 -2.80
C LEU A 185 -0.42 -2.12 -1.63
N LEU A 186 -0.02 -2.37 -0.38
CA LEU A 186 -0.71 -1.86 0.80
C LEU A 186 -0.75 -0.33 0.84
N ILE A 187 0.38 0.33 0.62
CA ILE A 187 0.46 1.81 0.61
C ILE A 187 -0.41 2.37 -0.53
N THR A 188 -0.36 1.74 -1.70
CA THR A 188 -1.22 2.11 -2.83
C THR A 188 -2.70 1.94 -2.49
N ALA A 189 -3.08 0.84 -1.82
CA ALA A 189 -4.46 0.58 -1.40
C ALA A 189 -4.95 1.64 -0.41
N ILE A 190 -4.13 2.00 0.58
CA ILE A 190 -4.42 3.05 1.56
C ILE A 190 -4.62 4.39 0.85
N ASN A 191 -3.73 4.77 -0.07
CA ASN A 191 -3.85 6.02 -0.80
C ASN A 191 -5.06 6.04 -1.74
N LEU A 192 -5.52 4.88 -2.21
CA LEU A 192 -6.73 4.76 -3.01
C LEU A 192 -8.03 4.67 -2.21
N LEU A 193 -7.99 4.77 -0.87
CA LEU A 193 -9.20 4.93 -0.08
C LEU A 193 -9.98 6.17 -0.57
N PRO A 194 -11.30 6.06 -0.78
CA PRO A 194 -12.07 7.06 -1.52
C PRO A 194 -12.46 8.28 -0.67
N PHE A 195 -11.59 8.75 0.23
CA PHE A 195 -11.93 9.76 1.24
C PHE A 195 -10.96 10.93 1.26
N GLY A 196 -11.50 12.11 1.56
CA GLY A 196 -10.70 13.30 1.86
C GLY A 196 -9.70 13.66 0.78
N GLN A 197 -8.49 13.96 1.22
CA GLN A 197 -7.34 14.32 0.38
C GLN A 197 -6.43 13.14 0.04
N LEU A 198 -6.88 11.90 0.25
CA LEU A 198 -6.18 10.73 -0.29
C LEU A 198 -6.35 10.71 -1.81
N ASP A 199 -5.47 10.00 -2.52
CA ASP A 199 -5.50 9.91 -3.98
C ASP A 199 -6.81 9.32 -4.51
N GLY A 200 -7.36 8.32 -3.82
CA GLY A 200 -8.69 7.77 -4.11
C GLY A 200 -9.78 8.83 -3.95
N GLY A 201 -9.65 9.71 -2.96
CA GLY A 201 -10.47 10.90 -2.77
C GLY A 201 -10.37 11.88 -3.95
N HIS A 202 -9.15 12.17 -4.42
CA HIS A 202 -8.91 12.99 -5.62
C HIS A 202 -9.56 12.39 -6.87
N VAL A 203 -9.40 11.08 -7.09
CA VAL A 203 -9.98 10.35 -8.23
C VAL A 203 -11.50 10.39 -8.17
N ILE A 204 -12.10 9.96 -7.06
CA ILE A 204 -13.55 9.81 -6.94
C ILE A 204 -14.25 11.18 -6.97
N TYR A 205 -13.70 12.19 -6.31
CA TYR A 205 -14.26 13.55 -6.33
C TYR A 205 -14.18 14.17 -7.73
N SER A 206 -13.09 13.92 -8.47
CA SER A 206 -12.95 14.43 -9.84
C SER A 206 -13.92 13.74 -10.81
N MET A 207 -14.23 12.46 -10.60
CA MET A 207 -15.17 11.69 -11.44
C MET A 207 -16.62 12.09 -11.22
N PHE A 208 -17.04 12.28 -9.97
CA PHE A 208 -18.44 12.50 -9.61
C PHE A 208 -18.77 13.96 -9.28
N GLY A 209 -17.76 14.84 -9.21
CA GLY A 209 -17.92 16.24 -8.87
C GLY A 209 -18.60 16.44 -7.52
N GLU A 210 -19.38 17.51 -7.37
CA GLU A 210 -20.09 17.81 -6.11
C GLU A 210 -21.19 16.81 -5.77
N SER A 211 -21.66 16.02 -6.74
CA SER A 211 -22.72 15.03 -6.50
C SER A 211 -22.30 13.95 -5.50
N TYR A 212 -20.98 13.71 -5.37
CA TYR A 212 -20.43 12.68 -4.49
C TYR A 212 -20.65 12.95 -2.99
N ARG A 213 -20.78 14.24 -2.59
CA ARG A 213 -21.02 14.63 -1.19
C ARG A 213 -22.32 14.05 -0.64
N LYS A 214 -23.29 13.78 -1.53
CA LYS A 214 -24.58 13.17 -1.17
C LYS A 214 -24.44 11.76 -0.59
N TRP A 215 -23.39 11.04 -0.95
CA TRP A 215 -23.23 9.62 -0.58
C TRP A 215 -21.88 9.30 0.10
N ILE A 216 -20.90 10.20 0.09
CA ILE A 216 -19.58 9.91 0.67
C ILE A 216 -19.62 9.56 2.16
N HIS A 217 -20.49 10.21 2.92
CA HIS A 217 -20.68 9.92 4.34
C HIS A 217 -21.31 8.55 4.59
N ILE A 218 -22.17 8.09 3.67
CA ILE A 218 -22.75 6.74 3.73
C ILE A 218 -21.63 5.71 3.49
N LEU A 219 -20.80 5.94 2.48
CA LEU A 219 -19.64 5.10 2.20
C LEU A 219 -18.66 5.07 3.39
N PHE A 220 -18.43 6.22 4.02
CA PHE A 220 -17.61 6.30 5.23
C PHE A 220 -18.23 5.54 6.41
N GLY A 221 -19.56 5.56 6.56
CA GLY A 221 -20.27 4.75 7.54
C GLY A 221 -20.05 3.25 7.35
N PHE A 222 -20.12 2.76 6.10
CA PHE A 222 -19.77 1.37 5.79
C PHE A 222 -18.30 1.05 6.08
N PHE A 223 -17.39 1.97 5.78
CA PHE A 223 -15.97 1.82 6.11
C PHE A 223 -15.75 1.74 7.64
N LEU A 224 -16.48 2.51 8.45
CA LEU A 224 -16.40 2.43 9.91
C LEU A 224 -16.94 1.09 10.44
N ILE A 225 -18.05 0.58 9.90
CA ILE A 225 -18.56 -0.75 10.25
C ILE A 225 -17.51 -1.81 9.93
N PHE A 226 -16.91 -1.74 8.73
CA PHE A 226 -15.81 -2.62 8.34
C PHE A 226 -14.60 -2.50 9.29
N ALA A 227 -14.22 -1.29 9.68
CA ALA A 227 -13.12 -1.04 10.60
C ALA A 227 -13.40 -1.52 12.03
N LEU A 228 -14.66 -1.57 12.47
CA LEU A 228 -15.04 -2.20 13.75
C LEU A 228 -14.88 -3.72 13.73
N ILE A 229 -15.00 -4.35 12.56
CA ILE A 229 -14.72 -5.78 12.38
C ILE A 229 -13.21 -6.02 12.29
N HIS A 230 -12.50 -5.14 11.60
CA HIS A 230 -11.05 -5.19 11.42
C HIS A 230 -10.36 -4.00 12.08
N PHE A 231 -10.09 -4.12 13.39
CA PHE A 231 -9.61 -3.02 14.25
C PHE A 231 -8.38 -2.27 13.74
N THR A 232 -7.54 -2.90 12.92
CA THR A 232 -6.38 -2.25 12.27
C THR A 232 -6.78 -1.05 11.39
N TRP A 233 -8.01 -1.00 10.89
CA TRP A 233 -8.53 0.10 10.08
C TRP A 233 -9.17 1.23 10.90
N LEU A 234 -9.41 1.05 12.21
CA LEU A 234 -9.97 2.12 13.04
C LEU A 234 -9.04 3.33 13.12
N ILE A 235 -7.72 3.11 13.12
CA ILE A 235 -6.76 4.21 13.09
C ILE A 235 -6.93 5.05 11.81
N TRP A 236 -7.17 4.41 10.67
CA TRP A 236 -7.46 5.09 9.41
C TRP A 236 -8.82 5.78 9.45
N GLY A 237 -9.85 5.17 10.04
CA GLY A 237 -11.14 5.82 10.28
C GLY A 237 -10.99 7.11 11.10
N PHE A 238 -10.22 7.07 12.18
CA PHE A 238 -9.89 8.24 12.99
C PHE A 238 -9.13 9.31 12.19
N LEU A 239 -8.06 8.93 11.48
CA LEU A 239 -7.25 9.84 10.67
C LEU A 239 -8.08 10.49 9.56
N ILE A 240 -8.91 9.71 8.87
CA ILE A 240 -9.81 10.21 7.83
C ILE A 240 -10.81 11.21 8.42
N TYR A 241 -11.44 10.89 9.55
CA TYR A 241 -12.45 11.78 10.12
C TYR A 241 -11.86 13.10 10.65
N TYR A 242 -10.77 13.02 11.44
CA TYR A 242 -10.24 14.19 12.14
C TYR A 242 -9.22 14.98 11.33
N VAL A 243 -8.30 14.29 10.63
CA VAL A 243 -7.13 14.89 9.98
C VAL A 243 -7.41 15.18 8.51
N LEU A 244 -7.75 14.15 7.73
CA LEU A 244 -7.90 14.26 6.27
C LEU A 244 -9.26 14.81 5.83
N LYS A 245 -10.25 14.74 6.73
CA LYS A 245 -11.69 14.93 6.50
C LYS A 245 -12.28 13.90 5.53
N VAL A 246 -13.54 13.54 5.74
CA VAL A 246 -14.25 12.59 4.85
C VAL A 246 -14.44 13.19 3.46
N GLU A 247 -14.75 14.49 3.42
CA GLU A 247 -14.95 15.22 2.18
C GLU A 247 -13.67 15.87 1.66
N HIS A 248 -13.57 15.95 0.34
CA HIS A 248 -12.52 16.61 -0.39
C HIS A 248 -12.79 18.12 -0.40
N PRO A 249 -11.76 18.97 -0.25
CA PRO A 249 -11.88 20.42 -0.42
C PRO A 249 -12.47 20.82 -1.78
N PHE A 250 -13.17 21.94 -1.86
CA PHE A 250 -13.77 22.37 -3.12
C PHE A 250 -12.72 22.66 -4.21
N ILE A 251 -12.91 22.08 -5.40
CA ILE A 251 -12.15 22.38 -6.62
C ILE A 251 -13.14 22.63 -7.77
N LYS A 252 -12.84 23.62 -8.61
CA LYS A 252 -13.70 24.02 -9.73
C LYS A 252 -13.86 22.90 -10.76
N ASP A 253 -15.03 22.79 -11.35
CA ASP A 253 -15.26 21.90 -12.48
C ASP A 253 -14.44 22.34 -13.71
N ALA A 254 -13.92 21.36 -14.45
CA ALA A 254 -13.30 21.62 -15.74
C ALA A 254 -14.39 21.94 -16.78
N ILE A 255 -14.12 22.85 -17.71
CA ILE A 255 -15.08 23.33 -18.73
C ILE A 255 -15.72 22.17 -19.52
N HIS A 256 -14.92 21.13 -19.82
CA HIS A 256 -15.36 19.94 -20.57
C HIS A 256 -15.46 18.68 -19.70
N GLY A 257 -15.45 18.82 -18.38
CA GLY A 257 -15.29 17.71 -17.44
C GLY A 257 -13.95 16.98 -17.61
N ILE A 258 -13.84 15.77 -17.04
CA ILE A 258 -12.61 14.95 -17.13
C ILE A 258 -12.54 14.13 -18.44
N GLY A 259 -13.68 13.92 -19.11
CA GLY A 259 -13.78 13.12 -20.33
C GLY A 259 -13.77 11.60 -20.09
N ASN A 260 -14.28 10.85 -21.07
CA ASN A 260 -14.56 9.42 -20.94
C ASN A 260 -13.31 8.57 -20.67
N THR A 261 -12.18 8.88 -21.31
CA THR A 261 -10.93 8.13 -21.11
C THR A 261 -10.46 8.19 -19.66
N ARG A 262 -10.48 9.38 -19.04
CA ARG A 262 -10.12 9.54 -17.62
C ARG A 262 -11.10 8.81 -16.73
N PHE A 263 -12.39 8.92 -17.01
CA PHE A 263 -13.40 8.19 -16.24
C PHE A 263 -13.17 6.67 -16.25
N VAL A 264 -12.81 6.09 -17.40
CA VAL A 264 -12.45 4.66 -17.51
C VAL A 264 -11.21 4.32 -16.69
N PHE A 265 -10.15 5.13 -16.78
CA PHE A 265 -8.95 4.93 -15.94
C PHE A 265 -9.26 5.05 -14.44
N GLY A 266 -10.18 5.95 -14.07
CA GLY A 266 -10.68 6.10 -12.71
C GLY A 266 -11.41 4.85 -12.22
N ILE A 267 -12.23 4.22 -13.07
CA ILE A 267 -12.85 2.93 -12.74
C ILE A 267 -11.77 1.85 -12.59
N ILE A 268 -10.82 1.75 -13.52
CA ILE A 268 -9.76 0.73 -13.47
C ILE A 268 -8.97 0.84 -12.16
N ILE A 269 -8.58 2.05 -11.74
CA ILE A 269 -7.79 2.22 -10.52
C ILE A 269 -8.61 1.91 -9.26
N LEU A 270 -9.90 2.27 -9.23
CA LEU A 270 -10.79 1.95 -8.11
C LEU A 270 -11.12 0.45 -8.02
N VAL A 271 -11.25 -0.24 -9.15
CA VAL A 271 -11.38 -1.70 -9.18
C VAL A 271 -10.07 -2.36 -8.74
N SER A 272 -8.93 -1.84 -9.18
CA SER A 272 -7.62 -2.32 -8.74
C SER A 272 -7.46 -2.18 -7.24
N PHE A 273 -7.92 -1.06 -6.65
CA PHE A 273 -7.99 -0.88 -5.19
C PHE A 273 -8.73 -2.03 -4.50
N LEU A 274 -9.93 -2.41 -4.96
CA LEU A 274 -10.68 -3.51 -4.35
C LEU A 274 -9.93 -4.84 -4.42
N ILE A 275 -9.15 -5.06 -5.47
CA ILE A 275 -8.37 -6.29 -5.71
C ILE A 275 -7.12 -6.36 -4.81
N ILE A 276 -6.46 -5.23 -4.58
CA ILE A 276 -5.21 -5.14 -3.80
C ILE A 276 -5.45 -4.76 -2.33
N PHE A 277 -6.66 -4.37 -1.95
CA PHE A 277 -6.99 -4.02 -0.59
C PHE A 277 -6.85 -5.24 0.32
N VAL A 278 -6.13 -5.07 1.42
CA VAL A 278 -5.87 -6.13 2.40
C VAL A 278 -6.81 -5.94 3.59
N PRO A 279 -7.85 -6.77 3.77
CA PRO A 279 -8.83 -6.53 4.84
C PRO A 279 -8.23 -6.55 6.24
N LYS A 280 -7.22 -7.41 6.45
CA LYS A 280 -6.54 -7.57 7.74
C LYS A 280 -5.01 -7.57 7.51
N PRO A 281 -4.38 -6.40 7.39
CA PRO A 281 -2.97 -6.31 7.00
C PRO A 281 -2.00 -6.87 8.04
N ILE A 282 -2.39 -6.88 9.31
CA ILE A 282 -1.61 -7.44 10.42
C ILE A 282 -2.47 -8.49 11.11
N ILE A 283 -1.94 -9.70 11.23
CA ILE A 283 -2.58 -10.85 11.87
C ILE A 283 -1.68 -11.29 13.02
N VAL A 284 -2.25 -11.40 14.22
CA VAL A 284 -1.56 -12.02 15.36
C VAL A 284 -1.64 -13.53 15.17
N GLY A 285 -0.52 -14.24 15.35
CA GLY A 285 -0.45 -15.67 15.03
C GLY A 285 -1.44 -16.57 15.77
N SER A 286 -1.97 -16.13 16.93
CA SER A 286 -3.06 -16.82 17.64
C SER A 286 -4.37 -16.90 16.85
N GLU A 287 -4.53 -16.08 15.81
CA GLU A 287 -5.73 -16.01 14.96
C GLU A 287 -5.49 -16.57 13.55
N TYR A 288 -4.28 -17.07 13.27
CA TYR A 288 -3.83 -17.42 11.92
C TYR A 288 -4.41 -18.74 11.39
N ASP A 289 -4.79 -19.67 12.28
CA ASP A 289 -5.24 -21.02 11.90
C ASP A 289 -6.71 -21.08 11.39
N ASN A 290 -7.43 -19.96 11.41
CA ASN A 290 -8.80 -19.92 10.92
C ASN A 290 -8.83 -19.74 9.40
N PRO A 291 -9.54 -20.62 8.66
CA PRO A 291 -9.66 -20.48 7.21
C PRO A 291 -10.28 -19.13 6.86
N THR A 292 -9.68 -18.46 5.87
CA THR A 292 -10.13 -17.16 5.40
C THR A 292 -11.19 -17.31 4.31
N LEU A 293 -11.97 -16.25 4.05
CA LEU A 293 -12.89 -16.18 2.91
C LEU A 293 -12.17 -16.47 1.58
N LEU A 294 -10.90 -16.08 1.46
CA LEU A 294 -10.09 -16.32 0.27
C LEU A 294 -9.76 -17.81 0.11
N ASP A 295 -9.49 -18.53 1.21
CA ASP A 295 -9.29 -19.98 1.20
C ASP A 295 -10.54 -20.73 0.74
N ASP A 296 -11.70 -20.37 1.29
CA ASP A 296 -12.97 -20.97 0.90
C ASP A 296 -13.29 -20.73 -0.59
N LEU A 297 -13.06 -19.50 -1.06
CA LEU A 297 -13.30 -19.13 -2.45
C LEU A 297 -12.34 -19.86 -3.40
N PHE A 298 -11.06 -19.96 -3.04
CA PHE A 298 -10.07 -20.67 -3.85
C PHE A 298 -10.38 -22.17 -3.92
N ARG A 299 -10.69 -22.81 -2.78
CA ARG A 299 -11.13 -24.22 -2.76
C ARG A 299 -12.35 -24.46 -3.64
N LEU A 300 -13.32 -23.54 -3.63
CA LEU A 300 -14.50 -23.60 -4.50
C LEU A 300 -14.11 -23.50 -5.99
N ILE A 301 -13.20 -22.57 -6.34
CA ILE A 301 -12.73 -22.39 -7.71
C ILE A 301 -11.99 -23.64 -8.20
N VAL A 302 -11.00 -24.12 -7.42
CA VAL A 302 -10.22 -25.32 -7.74
C VAL A 302 -11.11 -26.53 -7.95
N LYS A 303 -12.08 -26.75 -7.04
CA LYS A 303 -13.07 -27.83 -7.14
C LYS A 303 -13.93 -27.72 -8.40
N THR A 304 -14.31 -26.50 -8.78
CA THR A 304 -15.19 -26.25 -9.94
C THR A 304 -14.45 -26.41 -11.27
N VAL A 305 -13.17 -26.01 -11.32
CA VAL A 305 -12.32 -26.08 -12.53
C VAL A 305 -11.69 -27.47 -12.71
N GLY A 306 -11.71 -28.32 -11.68
CA GLY A 306 -11.24 -29.70 -11.76
C GLY A 306 -9.71 -29.83 -11.78
N ILE A 307 -9.00 -28.82 -11.27
CA ILE A 307 -7.56 -28.88 -11.04
C ILE A 307 -7.41 -29.71 -9.75
N SER A 308 -7.01 -30.98 -9.86
CA SER A 308 -6.81 -31.84 -8.69
C SER A 308 -5.68 -31.31 -7.81
N GLU A 309 -5.87 -31.40 -6.48
CA GLU A 309 -4.83 -31.20 -5.45
C GLU A 309 -3.54 -31.98 -5.75
#